data_AF-A0A923ZXU5-F1
#
_entry.id   AF-A0A923ZXU5-F1
#
_cell.length_a   1.000
_cell.length_b   1.000
_cell.length_c   1.000
_cell.angle_alpha   90.00
_cell.angle_beta   90.00
_cell.angle_gamma   90.00
#
_symmetry.space_group_name_H-M   'P 1'
#
loop_
_entity.id
_entity.type
_entity.pdbx_description
1 polymer ?
#
loop_
_entity_poly.entity_id
_entity_poly.type
_entity_poly.pdbx_seq_one_letter_code
_entity_poly.pdbx_strand_id
1 'polypeptide(L)'
;MKKQLLQIVTAVTFLSVPQISSAQAPPLGTAADFVLFSTNGALTNTGISQLTGNVGTNVGSSTNFGNVNGVMNDQNGASAACASDLLIAYNQLNTTTPTFFPAPLLGNGAILPPGVYSISGASTLNSDLILDGGGDPNAVFIFQIQGPLSTGPNSKVKLINNAKACNVFWKVGGLVDMATGTSMKGTIIANNAGINMSAGDTLEGRAFSTTGAITINGVMAYTPVGCNSPILNGPSYPNLASAACYGIFSGNGAVTNAGNTFVNGGDVGTNVGLTTGYNALNVTGTIHPIPDGSTAACNADLGNAYTYLNNLPYDIELLKPAQFGRNLVLTPHTYIMNGAITFTDTLYLNAMGNANAVFVLKLKGALSTSTYSKVVLTNGTIAKNVFWCIDGAVDINNFSEFKGTIICNNGAIHLTKGVILDGRALTTNGELTTDSLKVTLPAGNCASVGLSTLAINNTMASFYPNPIESSLSVLINDATELNKSELYVYNTLGTLIFTKTITKKLTTIETEFATGIYIYKIINQNSIVQTGKLIAQ
;
A
#
# COMPACT_ATOMS: atom_id res chain seq x y z
N MET A 1 -18.74 -7.39 -69.09
CA MET A 1 -17.37 -7.85 -68.76
C MET A 1 -16.69 -7.05 -67.64
N LYS A 2 -16.54 -5.71 -67.70
CA LYS A 2 -15.81 -4.94 -66.65
C LYS A 2 -16.35 -5.11 -65.21
N LYS A 3 -17.67 -5.13 -65.00
CA LYS A 3 -18.27 -5.33 -63.66
C LYS A 3 -18.04 -6.74 -63.08
N GLN A 4 -18.11 -7.77 -63.90
CA GLN A 4 -17.85 -9.16 -63.48
C GLN A 4 -16.36 -9.38 -63.17
N LEU A 5 -15.46 -8.78 -63.94
CA LEU A 5 -14.02 -8.85 -63.68
C LEU A 5 -13.66 -8.17 -62.34
N LEU A 6 -14.28 -7.02 -62.04
CA LEU A 6 -14.08 -6.32 -60.77
C LEU A 6 -14.60 -7.15 -59.58
N GLN A 7 -15.75 -7.79 -59.71
CA GLN A 7 -16.31 -8.67 -58.66
C GLN A 7 -15.43 -9.91 -58.42
N ILE A 8 -14.89 -10.52 -59.47
CA ILE A 8 -13.98 -11.67 -59.37
C ILE A 8 -12.66 -11.26 -58.74
N VAL A 9 -12.06 -10.13 -59.15
CA VAL A 9 -10.83 -9.62 -58.56
C VAL A 9 -11.03 -9.29 -57.07
N THR A 10 -12.16 -8.67 -56.70
CA THR A 10 -12.48 -8.35 -55.30
C THR A 10 -12.63 -9.62 -54.45
N ALA A 11 -13.29 -10.65 -54.97
CA ALA A 11 -13.45 -11.94 -54.29
C ALA A 11 -12.11 -12.67 -54.13
N VAL A 12 -11.27 -12.69 -55.18
CA VAL A 12 -9.93 -13.30 -55.13
C VAL A 12 -9.01 -12.55 -54.17
N THR A 13 -9.07 -11.21 -54.10
CA THR A 13 -8.31 -10.43 -53.10
C THR A 13 -8.74 -10.74 -51.67
N PHE A 14 -10.04 -10.93 -51.40
CA PHE A 14 -10.53 -11.34 -50.07
C PHE A 14 -10.14 -12.77 -49.70
N LEU A 15 -10.06 -13.69 -50.68
CA LEU A 15 -9.58 -15.06 -50.50
C LEU A 15 -8.05 -15.16 -50.35
N SER A 16 -7.30 -14.15 -50.78
CA SER A 16 -5.84 -14.08 -50.65
C SER A 16 -5.34 -13.37 -49.38
N VAL A 17 -6.23 -12.85 -48.54
CA VAL A 17 -5.84 -12.37 -47.21
C VAL A 17 -5.64 -13.61 -46.33
N PRO A 18 -4.44 -13.87 -45.78
CA PRO A 18 -4.28 -14.95 -44.81
C PRO A 18 -5.23 -14.69 -43.64
N GLN A 19 -6.14 -15.63 -43.37
CA GLN A 19 -6.90 -15.61 -42.11
C GLN A 19 -5.93 -15.92 -40.98
N ILE A 20 -5.30 -14.88 -40.45
CA ILE A 20 -4.54 -14.98 -39.20
C ILE A 20 -5.59 -15.12 -38.09
N SER A 21 -6.00 -16.36 -37.83
CA SER A 21 -6.78 -16.70 -36.64
C SER A 21 -5.90 -16.40 -35.42
N SER A 22 -6.19 -15.29 -34.76
CA SER A 22 -5.50 -14.93 -33.53
C SER A 22 -6.09 -15.76 -32.39
N ALA A 23 -5.23 -16.43 -31.61
CA ALA A 23 -5.66 -17.16 -30.43
C ALA A 23 -6.37 -16.20 -29.46
N GLN A 24 -7.47 -16.65 -28.85
CA GLN A 24 -8.21 -15.87 -27.86
C GLN A 24 -7.95 -16.45 -26.46
N ALA A 25 -7.63 -15.58 -25.50
CA ALA A 25 -7.50 -15.97 -24.11
C ALA A 25 -8.85 -16.46 -23.54
N PRO A 26 -8.91 -17.61 -22.85
CA PRO A 26 -10.13 -18.04 -22.18
C PRO A 26 -10.48 -17.10 -21.01
N PRO A 27 -11.78 -16.86 -20.75
CA PRO A 27 -12.19 -16.18 -19.52
C PRO A 27 -11.91 -17.11 -18.34
N LEU A 28 -11.22 -16.59 -17.32
CA LEU A 28 -10.93 -17.34 -16.10
C LEU A 28 -12.01 -17.19 -15.03
N GLY A 29 -12.95 -16.24 -15.17
CA GLY A 29 -13.95 -15.95 -14.14
C GLY A 29 -13.31 -15.75 -12.77
N THR A 30 -13.89 -16.36 -11.74
CA THR A 30 -13.38 -16.37 -10.36
C THR A 30 -12.05 -17.11 -10.20
N ALA A 31 -11.69 -18.01 -11.13
CA ALA A 31 -10.36 -18.62 -11.10
C ALA A 31 -9.24 -17.59 -11.36
N ALA A 32 -9.55 -16.40 -11.90
CA ALA A 32 -8.57 -15.33 -12.05
C ALA A 32 -7.94 -14.89 -10.72
N ASP A 33 -8.68 -15.02 -9.61
CA ASP A 33 -8.27 -14.55 -8.28
C ASP A 33 -7.31 -15.53 -7.58
N PHE A 34 -7.21 -16.76 -8.07
CA PHE A 34 -6.38 -17.81 -7.47
C PHE A 34 -4.99 -17.88 -8.11
N VAL A 35 -3.97 -18.10 -7.28
CA VAL A 35 -2.60 -18.43 -7.70
C VAL A 35 -2.37 -19.94 -7.68
N LEU A 36 -2.94 -20.66 -6.71
CA LEU A 36 -2.92 -22.12 -6.61
C LEU A 36 -4.34 -22.63 -6.38
N PHE A 37 -4.79 -23.58 -7.17
CA PHE A 37 -6.12 -24.14 -6.99
C PHE A 37 -6.25 -25.58 -7.48
N SER A 38 -6.91 -26.44 -6.71
CA SER A 38 -7.34 -27.76 -7.19
C SER A 38 -8.84 -27.93 -7.04
N THR A 39 -9.51 -28.35 -8.11
CA THR A 39 -10.94 -28.73 -8.02
C THR A 39 -11.11 -29.98 -7.14
N ASN A 40 -10.16 -30.91 -7.19
CA ASN A 40 -10.18 -32.13 -6.38
C ASN A 40 -8.76 -32.64 -6.13
N GLY A 41 -8.20 -32.27 -4.99
CA GLY A 41 -6.86 -32.65 -4.57
C GLY A 41 -6.37 -31.84 -3.37
N ALA A 42 -5.42 -32.40 -2.63
CA ALA A 42 -4.78 -31.69 -1.53
C ALA A 42 -3.78 -30.64 -2.05
N LEU A 43 -3.62 -29.56 -1.31
CA LEU A 43 -2.56 -28.58 -1.50
C LEU A 43 -1.57 -28.70 -0.35
N THR A 44 -0.29 -28.85 -0.64
CA THR A 44 0.75 -29.04 0.38
C THR A 44 1.92 -28.12 0.12
N ASN A 45 2.29 -27.33 1.14
CA ASN A 45 3.51 -26.51 1.12
C ASN A 45 4.60 -27.11 2.02
N THR A 46 5.85 -27.05 1.57
CA THR A 46 7.05 -27.30 2.37
C THR A 46 7.95 -26.07 2.33
N GLY A 47 8.60 -25.74 3.45
CA GLY A 47 9.42 -24.53 3.53
C GLY A 47 8.62 -23.22 3.47
N ILE A 48 9.29 -22.11 3.18
CA ILE A 48 8.69 -20.77 3.13
C ILE A 48 8.43 -20.41 1.68
N SER A 49 7.15 -20.36 1.30
CA SER A 49 6.71 -19.92 -0.03
C SER A 49 6.12 -18.52 0.02
N GLN A 50 6.34 -17.74 -1.04
CA GLN A 50 5.80 -16.40 -1.24
C GLN A 50 4.67 -16.46 -2.27
N LEU A 51 3.43 -16.28 -1.82
CA LEU A 51 2.23 -16.47 -2.63
C LEU A 51 1.39 -15.20 -2.67
N THR A 52 1.06 -14.70 -3.87
CA THR A 52 0.13 -13.59 -4.08
C THR A 52 -1.03 -14.02 -4.98
N GLY A 53 -2.25 -13.93 -4.44
CA GLY A 53 -3.46 -14.52 -4.99
C GLY A 53 -4.04 -15.57 -4.05
N ASN A 54 -5.31 -15.91 -4.25
CA ASN A 54 -6.01 -16.90 -3.43
C ASN A 54 -5.42 -18.29 -3.62
N VAL A 55 -5.48 -19.09 -2.56
CA VAL A 55 -5.01 -20.48 -2.53
C VAL A 55 -6.15 -21.34 -2.04
N GLY A 56 -6.41 -22.49 -2.66
CA GLY A 56 -7.49 -23.32 -2.16
C GLY A 56 -7.77 -24.61 -2.91
N THR A 57 -8.68 -25.40 -2.35
CA THR A 57 -9.18 -26.61 -2.99
C THR A 57 -10.67 -26.81 -2.75
N ASN A 58 -11.38 -27.26 -3.77
CA ASN A 58 -12.82 -27.54 -3.64
C ASN A 58 -13.11 -28.91 -3.04
N VAL A 59 -12.19 -29.88 -3.18
CA VAL A 59 -12.24 -31.19 -2.51
C VAL A 59 -10.83 -31.56 -2.07
N GLY A 60 -10.57 -31.57 -0.77
CA GLY A 60 -9.24 -31.73 -0.18
C GLY A 60 -8.96 -30.71 0.91
N SER A 61 -7.68 -30.50 1.25
CA SER A 61 -7.27 -29.46 2.21
C SER A 61 -5.94 -28.82 1.81
N SER A 62 -5.78 -27.56 2.20
CA SER A 62 -4.51 -26.82 2.11
C SER A 62 -3.73 -26.97 3.42
N THR A 63 -2.51 -27.51 3.35
CA THR A 63 -1.70 -27.84 4.54
C THR A 63 -0.31 -27.21 4.50
N ASN A 64 0.19 -26.84 5.69
CA ASN A 64 1.53 -26.30 5.91
C ASN A 64 1.87 -24.97 5.19
N PHE A 65 0.86 -24.19 4.79
CA PHE A 65 1.07 -22.84 4.28
C PHE A 65 1.43 -21.85 5.40
N GLY A 66 2.33 -20.92 5.06
CA GLY A 66 2.67 -19.76 5.88
C GLY A 66 1.66 -18.61 5.71
N ASN A 67 2.12 -17.37 5.82
CA ASN A 67 1.33 -16.22 5.39
C ASN A 67 1.20 -16.21 3.86
N VAL A 68 -0.02 -16.04 3.37
CA VAL A 68 -0.36 -15.90 1.95
C VAL A 68 -0.93 -14.51 1.72
N ASN A 69 -0.46 -13.81 0.68
CA ASN A 69 -1.05 -12.56 0.23
C ASN A 69 -2.29 -12.85 -0.63
N GLY A 70 -3.32 -13.37 0.01
CA GLY A 70 -4.55 -13.85 -0.59
C GLY A 70 -5.36 -14.67 0.42
N VAL A 71 -6.58 -15.04 0.03
CA VAL A 71 -7.49 -15.79 0.90
C VAL A 71 -7.29 -17.31 0.70
N MET A 72 -7.23 -18.04 1.81
CA MET A 72 -7.25 -19.51 1.82
C MET A 72 -8.70 -19.99 1.70
N ASN A 73 -9.03 -20.70 0.61
CA ASN A 73 -10.39 -21.11 0.27
C ASN A 73 -10.50 -22.62 0.10
N ASP A 74 -10.74 -23.34 1.20
CA ASP A 74 -10.96 -24.78 1.19
C ASP A 74 -12.46 -25.10 1.36
N GLN A 75 -13.02 -25.88 0.43
CA GLN A 75 -14.39 -26.44 0.48
C GLN A 75 -15.49 -25.41 0.81
N ASN A 76 -15.44 -24.24 0.18
CA ASN A 76 -16.37 -23.15 0.40
C ASN A 76 -17.00 -22.63 -0.92
N GLY A 77 -17.83 -21.59 -0.84
CA GLY A 77 -18.48 -21.02 -2.02
C GLY A 77 -17.51 -20.48 -3.07
N ALA A 78 -16.38 -19.88 -2.65
CA ALA A 78 -15.37 -19.36 -3.56
C ALA A 78 -14.61 -20.50 -4.27
N SER A 79 -14.25 -21.58 -3.56
CA SER A 79 -13.63 -22.75 -4.18
C SER A 79 -14.59 -23.45 -5.16
N ALA A 80 -15.88 -23.50 -4.85
CA ALA A 80 -16.89 -24.08 -5.74
C ALA A 80 -17.06 -23.26 -7.04
N ALA A 81 -17.10 -21.93 -6.93
CA ALA A 81 -17.14 -21.05 -8.10
C ALA A 81 -15.87 -21.19 -8.96
N CYS A 82 -14.70 -21.19 -8.31
CA CYS A 82 -13.41 -21.36 -8.99
C CYS A 82 -13.33 -22.71 -9.73
N ALA A 83 -13.84 -23.80 -9.15
CA ALA A 83 -13.91 -25.10 -9.81
C ALA A 83 -14.75 -25.09 -11.09
N SER A 84 -15.90 -24.41 -11.06
CA SER A 84 -16.78 -24.27 -12.23
C SER A 84 -16.12 -23.44 -13.34
N ASP A 85 -15.56 -22.28 -12.99
CA ASP A 85 -14.92 -21.39 -13.96
C ASP A 85 -13.64 -22.01 -14.54
N LEU A 86 -12.87 -22.73 -13.73
CA LEU A 86 -11.70 -23.49 -14.19
C LEU A 86 -12.09 -24.54 -15.23
N LEU A 87 -13.20 -25.26 -15.02
CA LEU A 87 -13.69 -26.25 -15.99
C LEU A 87 -14.09 -25.60 -17.31
N ILE A 88 -14.73 -24.44 -17.28
CA ILE A 88 -15.08 -23.66 -18.48
C ILE A 88 -13.80 -23.27 -19.24
N ALA A 89 -12.83 -22.67 -18.55
CA ALA A 89 -11.55 -22.27 -19.13
C ALA A 89 -10.80 -23.47 -19.73
N TYR A 90 -10.75 -24.59 -19.01
CA TYR A 90 -10.15 -25.84 -19.51
C TYR A 90 -10.83 -26.33 -20.80
N ASN A 91 -12.17 -26.37 -20.83
CA ASN A 91 -12.92 -26.85 -21.99
C ASN A 91 -12.68 -25.96 -23.21
N GLN A 92 -12.63 -24.64 -23.05
CA GLN A 92 -12.28 -23.72 -24.14
C GLN A 92 -10.85 -23.94 -24.63
N LEU A 93 -9.88 -24.04 -23.72
CA LEU A 93 -8.49 -24.34 -24.10
C LEU A 93 -8.37 -25.68 -24.83
N ASN A 94 -9.17 -26.68 -24.44
CA ASN A 94 -9.16 -28.01 -25.06
C ASN A 94 -9.73 -28.03 -26.48
N THR A 95 -10.70 -27.16 -26.80
CA THR A 95 -11.35 -27.11 -28.12
C THR A 95 -10.74 -26.08 -29.07
N THR A 96 -9.84 -25.23 -28.56
CA THR A 96 -9.13 -24.23 -29.37
C THR A 96 -8.33 -24.92 -30.48
N THR A 97 -8.46 -24.48 -31.72
CA THR A 97 -7.80 -25.12 -32.88
C THR A 97 -6.30 -24.80 -32.90
N PRO A 98 -5.41 -25.82 -32.92
CA PRO A 98 -3.97 -25.62 -33.04
C PRO A 98 -3.55 -24.94 -34.35
N THR A 99 -2.52 -24.10 -34.26
CA THR A 99 -1.86 -23.47 -35.42
C THR A 99 -0.42 -23.97 -35.60
N PHE A 100 0.20 -24.51 -34.55
CA PHE A 100 1.57 -24.99 -34.53
C PHE A 100 1.67 -26.38 -33.89
N PHE A 101 2.63 -27.20 -34.36
CA PHE A 101 2.83 -28.58 -33.91
C PHE A 101 4.32 -28.84 -33.63
N PRO A 102 4.90 -28.26 -32.58
CA PRO A 102 6.32 -28.42 -32.28
C PRO A 102 6.63 -29.84 -31.77
N ALA A 103 7.91 -30.21 -31.80
CA ALA A 103 8.39 -31.41 -31.13
C ALA A 103 8.20 -31.31 -29.60
N PRO A 104 8.20 -32.43 -28.85
CA PRO A 104 7.94 -32.40 -27.42
C PRO A 104 8.99 -31.69 -26.55
N LEU A 105 10.19 -31.45 -27.09
CA LEU A 105 11.22 -30.65 -26.44
C LEU A 105 10.97 -29.16 -26.71
N LEU A 106 10.64 -28.41 -25.66
CA LEU A 106 10.52 -26.97 -25.65
C LEU A 106 11.77 -26.31 -25.06
N GLY A 107 12.01 -25.05 -25.43
CA GLY A 107 13.10 -24.23 -24.91
C GLY A 107 14.37 -24.29 -25.77
N ASN A 108 15.54 -24.43 -25.15
CA ASN A 108 16.86 -24.35 -25.80
C ASN A 108 17.05 -23.09 -26.67
N GLY A 109 16.50 -21.96 -26.23
CA GLY A 109 16.55 -20.69 -26.94
C GLY A 109 15.49 -20.52 -28.03
N ALA A 110 14.54 -21.46 -28.16
CA ALA A 110 13.44 -21.34 -29.11
C ALA A 110 12.63 -20.05 -28.87
N ILE A 111 12.34 -19.33 -29.95
CA ILE A 111 11.50 -18.14 -29.96
C ILE A 111 10.20 -18.50 -30.66
N LEU A 112 9.08 -18.35 -29.95
CA LEU A 112 7.76 -18.71 -30.42
C LEU A 112 6.91 -17.44 -30.59
N PRO A 113 6.28 -17.23 -31.76
CA PRO A 113 5.30 -16.16 -31.96
C PRO A 113 3.95 -16.48 -31.27
N PRO A 114 2.98 -15.54 -31.24
CA PRO A 114 1.66 -15.82 -30.67
C PRO A 114 0.95 -16.95 -31.44
N GLY A 115 0.21 -17.80 -30.75
CA GLY A 115 -0.50 -18.91 -31.38
C GLY A 115 -0.86 -20.07 -30.46
N VAL A 116 -1.37 -21.14 -31.07
CA VAL A 116 -1.85 -22.35 -30.39
C VAL A 116 -0.94 -23.53 -30.76
N TYR A 117 -0.21 -24.05 -29.79
CA TYR A 117 0.81 -25.08 -29.93
C TYR A 117 0.26 -26.41 -29.42
N SER A 118 0.13 -27.42 -30.29
CA SER A 118 -0.31 -28.76 -29.90
C SER A 118 0.86 -29.73 -29.88
N ILE A 119 1.03 -30.41 -28.75
CA ILE A 119 2.10 -31.39 -28.54
C ILE A 119 1.46 -32.71 -28.11
N SER A 120 1.63 -33.75 -28.91
CA SER A 120 0.87 -35.00 -28.80
C SER A 120 1.28 -35.93 -27.65
N GLY A 121 2.29 -35.59 -26.85
CA GLY A 121 2.82 -36.47 -25.81
C GLY A 121 3.55 -35.75 -24.67
N ALA A 122 4.32 -36.52 -23.91
CA ALA A 122 5.15 -36.02 -22.82
C ALA A 122 6.13 -34.96 -23.32
N SER A 123 6.11 -33.80 -22.68
CA SER A 123 6.90 -32.63 -23.09
C SER A 123 7.90 -32.23 -22.01
N THR A 124 9.03 -31.67 -22.43
CA THR A 124 10.05 -31.16 -21.51
C THR A 124 10.44 -29.74 -21.92
N LEU A 125 10.42 -28.81 -20.98
CA LEU A 125 10.99 -27.48 -21.12
C LEU A 125 12.43 -27.48 -20.61
N ASN A 126 13.41 -27.16 -21.45
CA ASN A 126 14.81 -27.05 -21.05
C ASN A 126 15.38 -25.67 -21.38
N SER A 127 16.22 -25.13 -20.51
CA SER A 127 16.85 -23.81 -20.70
C SER A 127 15.79 -22.72 -20.94
N ASP A 128 16.07 -21.76 -21.83
CA ASP A 128 15.15 -20.67 -22.14
C ASP A 128 14.13 -21.06 -23.23
N LEU A 129 12.85 -20.77 -23.00
CA LEU A 129 11.82 -20.63 -24.03
C LEU A 129 11.40 -19.16 -24.09
N ILE A 130 11.40 -18.56 -25.27
CA ILE A 130 11.10 -17.15 -25.46
C ILE A 130 9.75 -17.02 -26.18
N LEU A 131 8.81 -16.31 -25.56
CA LEU A 131 7.52 -15.98 -26.15
C LEU A 131 7.57 -14.53 -26.64
N ASP A 132 7.48 -14.36 -27.95
CA ASP A 132 7.60 -13.07 -28.62
C ASP A 132 6.23 -12.56 -29.02
N GLY A 133 5.77 -11.49 -28.37
CA GLY A 133 4.47 -10.88 -28.65
C GLY A 133 4.40 -10.15 -29.99
N GLY A 134 5.53 -9.96 -30.69
CA GLY A 134 5.59 -9.25 -31.97
C GLY A 134 5.18 -7.79 -31.88
N GLY A 135 5.18 -7.21 -30.67
CA GLY A 135 4.69 -5.86 -30.40
C GLY A 135 3.19 -5.78 -30.07
N ASP A 136 2.43 -6.88 -30.16
CA ASP A 136 1.00 -6.91 -29.86
C ASP A 136 0.76 -7.08 -28.34
N PRO A 137 0.17 -6.09 -27.64
CA PRO A 137 -0.18 -6.19 -26.23
C PRO A 137 -1.28 -7.21 -25.91
N ASN A 138 -1.96 -7.74 -26.93
CA ASN A 138 -2.99 -8.77 -26.85
C ASN A 138 -2.50 -10.14 -27.36
N ALA A 139 -1.21 -10.30 -27.65
CA ALA A 139 -0.63 -11.58 -28.07
C ALA A 139 -0.98 -12.71 -27.08
N VAL A 140 -1.51 -13.82 -27.61
CA VAL A 140 -1.92 -15.00 -26.83
C VAL A 140 -1.09 -16.23 -27.22
N PHE A 141 -0.69 -16.99 -26.21
CA PHE A 141 0.08 -18.23 -26.35
C PHE A 141 -0.67 -19.35 -25.63
N ILE A 142 -1.12 -20.35 -26.36
CA ILE A 142 -1.81 -21.52 -25.81
C ILE A 142 -0.98 -22.75 -26.12
N PHE A 143 -0.53 -23.47 -25.09
CA PHE A 143 0.14 -24.75 -25.20
C PHE A 143 -0.84 -25.86 -24.80
N GLN A 144 -1.22 -26.70 -25.76
CA GLN A 144 -2.01 -27.91 -25.56
C GLN A 144 -1.08 -29.12 -25.55
N ILE A 145 -0.70 -29.54 -24.36
CA ILE A 145 0.17 -30.69 -24.13
C ILE A 145 -0.70 -31.89 -23.77
N GLN A 146 -0.70 -32.92 -24.61
CA GLN A 146 -1.57 -34.09 -24.45
C GLN A 146 -1.03 -35.13 -23.44
N GLY A 147 0.21 -34.95 -22.97
CA GLY A 147 0.84 -35.77 -21.93
C GLY A 147 1.33 -34.94 -20.73
N PRO A 148 2.24 -35.48 -19.90
CA PRO A 148 2.87 -34.72 -18.81
C PRO A 148 3.80 -33.61 -19.33
N LEU A 149 4.03 -32.59 -18.51
CA LEU A 149 5.02 -31.53 -18.73
C LEU A 149 6.05 -31.55 -17.61
N SER A 150 7.32 -31.67 -17.96
CA SER A 150 8.42 -31.51 -17.01
C SER A 150 9.32 -30.34 -17.39
N THR A 151 10.05 -29.78 -16.43
CA THR A 151 11.11 -28.80 -16.71
C THR A 151 12.48 -29.35 -16.32
N GLY A 152 13.52 -28.97 -17.05
CA GLY A 152 14.89 -29.13 -16.60
C GLY A 152 15.24 -28.07 -15.54
N PRO A 153 16.25 -28.30 -14.68
CA PRO A 153 16.67 -27.32 -13.67
C PRO A 153 16.97 -25.95 -14.29
N ASN A 154 16.55 -24.88 -13.60
CA ASN A 154 16.75 -23.50 -14.02
C ASN A 154 16.15 -23.11 -15.38
N SER A 155 15.20 -23.89 -15.91
CA SER A 155 14.52 -23.55 -17.17
C SER A 155 13.67 -22.28 -17.02
N LYS A 156 13.55 -21.48 -18.07
CA LYS A 156 12.89 -20.17 -18.01
C LYS A 156 11.97 -19.95 -19.19
N VAL A 157 10.76 -19.47 -18.93
CA VAL A 157 9.90 -18.86 -19.94
C VAL A 157 10.11 -17.35 -19.87
N LYS A 158 10.57 -16.76 -20.99
CA LYS A 158 10.84 -15.33 -21.13
C LYS A 158 9.78 -14.69 -22.01
N LEU A 159 9.32 -13.50 -21.64
CA LEU A 159 8.35 -12.73 -22.41
C LEU A 159 9.07 -11.52 -23.00
N ILE A 160 8.94 -11.32 -24.31
CA ILE A 160 9.49 -10.16 -25.01
C ILE A 160 8.44 -9.50 -25.90
N ASN A 161 8.71 -8.27 -26.33
CA ASN A 161 7.92 -7.54 -27.32
C ASN A 161 6.40 -7.57 -27.02
N ASN A 162 6.01 -7.12 -25.83
CA ASN A 162 4.62 -7.04 -25.35
C ASN A 162 3.91 -8.37 -25.05
N ALA A 163 4.59 -9.53 -25.09
CA ALA A 163 4.04 -10.75 -24.51
C ALA A 163 3.78 -10.56 -23.00
N LYS A 164 2.62 -11.02 -22.51
CA LYS A 164 2.20 -10.88 -21.10
C LYS A 164 1.86 -12.23 -20.51
N ALA A 165 2.26 -12.48 -19.26
CA ALA A 165 2.00 -13.75 -18.59
C ALA A 165 0.49 -14.05 -18.47
N CYS A 166 -0.36 -13.03 -18.31
CA CYS A 166 -1.81 -13.20 -18.26
C CYS A 166 -2.43 -13.73 -19.57
N ASN A 167 -1.69 -13.72 -20.69
CA ASN A 167 -2.10 -14.26 -21.99
C ASN A 167 -1.37 -15.56 -22.37
N VAL A 168 -0.66 -16.19 -21.43
CA VAL A 168 0.02 -17.49 -21.64
C VAL A 168 -0.75 -18.58 -20.90
N PHE A 169 -1.10 -19.66 -21.59
CA PHE A 169 -1.88 -20.77 -21.06
C PHE A 169 -1.23 -22.11 -21.39
N TRP A 170 -1.19 -22.99 -20.40
CA TRP A 170 -0.67 -24.36 -20.53
C TRP A 170 -1.77 -25.34 -20.14
N LYS A 171 -2.45 -25.92 -21.12
CA LYS A 171 -3.36 -27.04 -20.91
C LYS A 171 -2.53 -28.32 -20.97
N VAL A 172 -2.44 -29.05 -19.86
CA VAL A 172 -1.58 -30.23 -19.73
C VAL A 172 -2.43 -31.46 -19.42
N GLY A 173 -2.30 -32.51 -20.23
CA GLY A 173 -3.02 -33.78 -20.10
C GLY A 173 -2.36 -34.78 -19.14
N GLY A 174 -1.59 -34.31 -18.16
CA GLY A 174 -0.82 -35.15 -17.25
C GLY A 174 -0.12 -34.33 -16.17
N LEU A 175 0.75 -35.00 -15.41
CA LEU A 175 1.52 -34.38 -14.32
C LEU A 175 2.33 -33.19 -14.86
N VAL A 176 2.31 -32.08 -14.12
CA VAL A 176 3.27 -30.99 -14.28
C VAL A 176 4.32 -31.12 -13.19
N ASP A 177 5.59 -31.27 -13.58
CA ASP A 177 6.70 -31.45 -12.63
C ASP A 177 7.81 -30.44 -12.93
N MET A 178 7.91 -29.41 -12.09
CA MET A 178 8.87 -28.34 -12.25
C MET A 178 10.13 -28.63 -11.43
N ALA A 179 11.26 -28.78 -12.12
CA ALA A 179 12.56 -28.94 -11.48
C ALA A 179 13.04 -27.62 -10.86
N THR A 180 13.90 -27.74 -9.84
CA THR A 180 14.46 -26.64 -9.05
C THR A 180 14.91 -25.43 -9.88
N GLY A 181 14.50 -24.24 -9.44
CA GLY A 181 14.90 -22.96 -10.01
C GLY A 181 14.18 -22.59 -11.31
N THR A 182 13.09 -23.28 -11.65
CA THR A 182 12.31 -22.99 -12.86
C THR A 182 11.65 -21.62 -12.76
N SER A 183 11.69 -20.83 -13.83
CA SER A 183 10.92 -19.58 -13.95
C SER A 183 9.83 -19.72 -15.01
N MET A 184 8.60 -19.91 -14.56
CA MET A 184 7.44 -20.20 -15.40
C MET A 184 6.55 -18.97 -15.54
N LYS A 185 5.88 -18.86 -16.69
CA LYS A 185 4.95 -17.78 -17.03
C LYS A 185 3.61 -18.35 -17.49
N GLY A 186 2.51 -17.80 -16.99
CA GLY A 186 1.17 -18.14 -17.47
C GLY A 186 0.34 -19.02 -16.56
N THR A 187 -0.88 -19.30 -17.01
CA THR A 187 -1.85 -20.14 -16.31
C THR A 187 -1.66 -21.59 -16.72
N ILE A 188 -1.18 -22.42 -15.80
CA ILE A 188 -1.00 -23.86 -15.97
C ILE A 188 -2.25 -24.56 -15.47
N ILE A 189 -2.84 -25.42 -16.30
CA ILE A 189 -3.99 -26.26 -15.97
C ILE A 189 -3.63 -27.72 -16.25
N ALA A 190 -3.31 -28.45 -15.18
CA ALA A 190 -3.13 -29.90 -15.20
C ALA A 190 -4.49 -30.59 -15.15
N ASN A 191 -4.81 -31.34 -16.19
CA ASN A 191 -6.07 -32.06 -16.27
C ASN A 191 -5.91 -33.48 -15.73
N ASN A 192 -6.74 -33.85 -14.74
CA ASN A 192 -6.70 -35.16 -14.09
C ASN A 192 -5.29 -35.56 -13.57
N ALA A 193 -4.48 -34.57 -13.20
CA ALA A 193 -3.15 -34.78 -12.65
C ALA A 193 -2.74 -33.67 -11.68
N GLY A 194 -1.65 -33.91 -10.95
CA GLY A 194 -1.08 -32.95 -10.00
C GLY A 194 -0.12 -31.94 -10.62
N ILE A 195 0.34 -31.02 -9.78
CA ILE A 195 1.41 -30.06 -10.09
C ILE A 195 2.44 -30.10 -8.96
N ASN A 196 3.71 -30.29 -9.30
CA ASN A 196 4.83 -30.22 -8.36
C ASN A 196 5.71 -29.01 -8.70
N MET A 197 6.01 -28.20 -7.69
CA MET A 197 6.95 -27.08 -7.79
C MET A 197 8.04 -27.21 -6.73
N SER A 198 9.28 -27.06 -7.16
CA SER A 198 10.48 -27.28 -6.37
C SER A 198 11.03 -25.99 -5.76
N ALA A 199 12.00 -26.12 -4.84
CA ALA A 199 12.67 -25.00 -4.21
C ALA A 199 13.21 -23.99 -5.23
N GLY A 200 12.95 -22.71 -4.99
CA GLY A 200 13.41 -21.62 -5.86
C GLY A 200 12.63 -21.46 -7.16
N ASP A 201 11.57 -22.26 -7.38
CA ASP A 201 10.70 -22.05 -8.53
C ASP A 201 9.95 -20.73 -8.42
N THR A 202 9.79 -20.06 -9.56
CA THR A 202 9.04 -18.83 -9.69
C THR A 202 7.93 -18.99 -10.72
N LEU A 203 6.73 -18.49 -10.41
CA LEU A 203 5.58 -18.50 -11.29
C LEU A 203 4.93 -17.11 -11.32
N GLU A 204 5.06 -16.41 -12.44
CA GLU A 204 4.17 -15.28 -12.75
C GLU A 204 2.99 -15.85 -13.54
N GLY A 205 1.92 -16.18 -12.84
CA GLY A 205 0.93 -17.11 -13.39
C GLY A 205 0.04 -17.74 -12.34
N ARG A 206 -0.47 -18.91 -12.68
CA ARG A 206 -1.41 -19.68 -11.85
C ARG A 206 -1.12 -21.16 -12.03
N ALA A 207 -1.22 -21.96 -10.98
CA ALA A 207 -1.09 -23.41 -11.03
C ALA A 207 -2.41 -24.07 -10.63
N PHE A 208 -3.09 -24.66 -11.60
CA PHE A 208 -4.42 -25.22 -11.45
C PHE A 208 -4.48 -26.70 -11.79
N SER A 209 -5.25 -27.44 -11.01
CA SER A 209 -5.55 -28.85 -11.28
C SER A 209 -7.05 -29.07 -11.32
N THR A 210 -7.54 -29.77 -12.36
CA THR A 210 -8.96 -30.21 -12.42
C THR A 210 -9.21 -31.41 -11.53
N THR A 211 -8.20 -32.24 -11.29
CA THR A 211 -8.21 -33.34 -10.30
C THR A 211 -6.77 -33.77 -10.07
N GLY A 212 -6.24 -33.53 -8.88
CA GLY A 212 -4.87 -33.84 -8.51
C GLY A 212 -4.32 -32.90 -7.45
N ALA A 213 -3.33 -33.40 -6.72
CA ALA A 213 -2.67 -32.63 -5.67
C ALA A 213 -1.74 -31.56 -6.26
N ILE A 214 -1.61 -30.44 -5.55
CA ILE A 214 -0.58 -29.44 -5.84
C ILE A 214 0.40 -29.42 -4.67
N THR A 215 1.66 -29.74 -4.96
CA THR A 215 2.74 -29.78 -3.97
C THR A 215 3.79 -28.74 -4.31
N ILE A 216 4.06 -27.84 -3.37
CA ILE A 216 5.06 -26.78 -3.54
C ILE A 216 6.12 -26.86 -2.43
N ASN A 217 7.35 -26.46 -2.75
CA ASN A 217 8.43 -26.35 -1.77
C ASN A 217 9.17 -25.03 -1.99
N GLY A 218 9.08 -24.08 -1.07
CA GLY A 218 9.86 -22.84 -1.10
C GLY A 218 9.80 -22.06 -2.42
N VAL A 219 8.59 -21.78 -2.91
CA VAL A 219 8.35 -21.16 -4.22
C VAL A 219 7.96 -19.69 -4.11
N MET A 220 8.10 -18.94 -5.21
CA MET A 220 7.47 -17.62 -5.36
C MET A 220 6.44 -17.67 -6.49
N ALA A 221 5.16 -17.55 -6.17
CA ALA A 221 4.09 -17.55 -7.16
C ALA A 221 3.16 -16.36 -6.97
N TYR A 222 2.79 -15.69 -8.06
CA TYR A 222 1.90 -14.53 -8.02
C TYR A 222 1.03 -14.45 -9.27
N THR A 223 -0.22 -14.03 -9.09
CA THR A 223 -1.13 -13.79 -10.21
C THR A 223 -0.57 -12.69 -11.14
N PRO A 224 -0.65 -12.88 -12.47
CA PRO A 224 -0.12 -11.92 -13.41
C PRO A 224 -0.99 -10.66 -13.47
N VAL A 225 -0.33 -9.51 -13.63
CA VAL A 225 -0.99 -8.22 -13.89
C VAL A 225 -1.23 -7.99 -15.39
N GLY A 226 -2.13 -7.07 -15.72
CA GLY A 226 -2.52 -6.79 -17.11
C GLY A 226 -3.77 -7.57 -17.52
N CYS A 227 -4.06 -7.63 -18.82
CA CYS A 227 -5.25 -8.33 -19.35
C CYS A 227 -6.58 -7.95 -18.66
N ASN A 228 -6.74 -6.67 -18.32
CA ASN A 228 -7.88 -6.12 -17.58
C ASN A 228 -8.01 -6.60 -16.11
N SER A 229 -6.96 -7.16 -15.51
CA SER A 229 -6.92 -7.36 -14.07
C SER A 229 -7.16 -6.03 -13.34
N PRO A 230 -7.96 -6.04 -12.26
CA PRO A 230 -8.31 -4.82 -11.54
C PRO A 230 -7.06 -4.15 -10.96
N ILE A 231 -7.03 -2.82 -11.01
CA ILE A 231 -6.02 -2.02 -10.33
C ILE A 231 -6.33 -2.05 -8.83
N LEU A 232 -5.39 -2.54 -8.03
CA LEU A 232 -5.52 -2.55 -6.58
C LEU A 232 -5.22 -1.16 -6.02
N ASN A 233 -6.22 -0.55 -5.37
CA ASN A 233 -6.09 0.74 -4.71
C ASN A 233 -5.90 0.62 -3.19
N GLY A 234 -6.31 -0.51 -2.61
CA GLY A 234 -6.44 -0.65 -1.15
C GLY A 234 -7.63 0.16 -0.60
N PRO A 235 -7.70 0.31 0.74
CA PRO A 235 -8.78 1.07 1.38
C PRO A 235 -8.66 2.57 1.09
N SER A 236 -9.71 3.31 1.45
CA SER A 236 -9.66 4.77 1.42
C SER A 236 -8.60 5.32 2.38
N TYR A 237 -8.01 6.45 2.02
CA TYR A 237 -6.95 7.08 2.79
C TYR A 237 -7.47 7.59 4.16
N PRO A 238 -6.85 7.21 5.29
CA PRO A 238 -7.20 7.72 6.63
C PRO A 238 -6.87 9.21 6.79
N ASN A 239 -7.84 10.02 7.19
CA ASN A 239 -7.58 11.43 7.52
C ASN A 239 -6.91 11.55 8.89
N LEU A 240 -5.65 11.99 8.91
CA LEU A 240 -4.89 12.21 10.14
C LEU A 240 -5.07 13.62 10.73
N ALA A 241 -5.62 14.58 9.97
CA ALA A 241 -5.79 15.98 10.40
C ALA A 241 -4.56 16.52 11.16
N SER A 242 -4.69 17.05 12.37
CA SER A 242 -3.55 17.61 13.12
C SER A 242 -2.51 16.56 13.55
N ALA A 243 -2.90 15.30 13.72
CA ALA A 243 -1.97 14.21 14.00
C ALA A 243 -0.98 13.96 12.84
N ALA A 244 -1.28 14.46 11.63
CA ALA A 244 -0.37 14.40 10.50
C ALA A 244 0.91 15.24 10.70
N CYS A 245 0.90 16.23 11.58
CA CYS A 245 2.03 17.10 11.87
C CYS A 245 3.01 16.52 12.89
N TYR A 246 2.64 15.46 13.60
CA TYR A 246 3.50 14.83 14.60
C TYR A 246 4.32 13.69 14.00
N GLY A 247 5.62 13.68 14.30
CA GLY A 247 6.49 12.52 14.03
C GLY A 247 6.45 11.50 15.15
N ILE A 248 6.35 12.00 16.39
CA ILE A 248 6.36 11.22 17.61
C ILE A 248 5.30 11.81 18.54
N PHE A 249 4.33 11.00 18.96
CA PHE A 249 3.25 11.48 19.82
C PHE A 249 2.68 10.40 20.74
N SER A 250 2.38 10.80 21.98
CA SER A 250 1.53 10.01 22.89
C SER A 250 0.29 10.80 23.32
N GLY A 251 -0.88 10.19 23.17
CA GLY A 251 -2.13 10.73 23.69
C GLY A 251 -2.20 10.69 25.22
N ASN A 252 -1.62 9.64 25.82
CA ASN A 252 -1.53 9.49 27.26
C ASN A 252 -0.32 8.64 27.65
N GLY A 253 0.74 9.28 28.15
CA GLY A 253 2.00 8.64 28.50
C GLY A 253 3.18 9.58 28.29
N ALA A 254 4.26 9.37 29.03
CA ALA A 254 5.49 10.15 28.86
C ALA A 254 6.12 9.88 27.49
N VAL A 255 6.74 10.90 26.90
CA VAL A 255 7.51 10.80 25.65
C VAL A 255 8.95 11.14 25.97
N THR A 256 9.84 10.13 25.92
CA THR A 256 11.22 10.28 26.38
C THR A 256 12.21 9.88 25.29
N ASN A 257 13.33 10.59 25.24
CA ASN A 257 14.44 10.29 24.34
C ASN A 257 15.75 10.07 25.10
N ALA A 258 16.50 9.06 24.69
CA ALA A 258 17.90 8.86 25.01
C ALA A 258 18.78 9.11 23.79
N GLY A 259 19.99 9.65 24.02
CA GLY A 259 20.95 9.89 22.94
C GLY A 259 20.47 10.88 21.87
N ASN A 260 21.04 10.77 20.67
CA ASN A 260 20.87 11.76 19.60
C ASN A 260 19.80 11.32 18.59
N THR A 261 18.55 11.72 18.83
CA THR A 261 17.43 11.48 17.92
C THR A 261 17.17 12.68 17.03
N PHE A 262 16.89 12.42 15.74
CA PHE A 262 16.52 13.41 14.74
C PHE A 262 15.07 13.23 14.30
N VAL A 263 14.28 14.31 14.32
CA VAL A 263 12.88 14.32 13.86
C VAL A 263 12.72 15.38 12.77
N ASN A 264 12.55 14.91 11.53
CA ASN A 264 12.53 15.74 10.34
C ASN A 264 11.09 15.93 9.83
N GLY A 265 10.62 17.19 9.81
CA GLY A 265 9.36 17.63 9.25
C GLY A 265 8.16 17.60 10.19
N GLY A 266 8.33 17.30 11.49
CA GLY A 266 7.19 17.17 12.40
C GLY A 266 7.50 17.38 13.88
N ASP A 267 6.41 17.51 14.63
CA ASP A 267 6.38 17.82 16.04
C ASP A 267 6.59 16.58 16.91
N VAL A 268 6.97 16.82 18.17
CA VAL A 268 7.15 15.79 19.20
C VAL A 268 6.40 16.23 20.45
N GLY A 269 5.54 15.38 21.00
CA GLY A 269 4.77 15.78 22.18
C GLY A 269 3.96 14.69 22.86
N THR A 270 3.44 15.00 24.03
CA THR A 270 2.41 14.20 24.72
C THR A 270 1.26 15.07 25.19
N ASN A 271 0.05 14.53 25.17
CA ASN A 271 -1.13 15.20 25.73
C ASN A 271 -1.37 14.89 27.23
N VAL A 272 -0.72 13.85 27.77
CA VAL A 272 -0.70 13.59 29.23
C VAL A 272 0.68 13.05 29.62
N GLY A 273 1.43 13.82 30.40
CA GLY A 273 2.80 13.50 30.80
C GLY A 273 3.77 14.62 30.44
N LEU A 274 5.05 14.26 30.28
CA LEU A 274 6.11 15.19 29.87
C LEU A 274 6.82 14.67 28.62
N THR A 275 7.31 15.60 27.80
CA THR A 275 8.23 15.31 26.68
C THR A 275 9.65 15.70 27.07
N THR A 276 10.59 14.75 27.16
CA THR A 276 11.95 15.00 27.65
C THR A 276 13.04 14.33 26.80
N GLY A 277 14.26 14.84 26.90
CA GLY A 277 15.45 14.26 26.25
C GLY A 277 15.67 14.64 24.79
N TYR A 278 14.75 15.38 24.15
CA TYR A 278 14.90 15.85 22.77
C TYR A 278 15.69 17.17 22.71
N ASN A 279 16.62 17.27 21.75
CA ASN A 279 17.35 18.50 21.46
C ASN A 279 16.62 19.28 20.35
N ALA A 280 16.28 20.54 20.60
CA ALA A 280 15.61 21.42 19.65
C ALA A 280 16.38 21.61 18.32
N LEU A 281 17.71 21.45 18.32
CA LEU A 281 18.50 21.50 17.08
C LEU A 281 18.33 20.27 16.18
N ASN A 282 17.84 19.16 16.73
CA ASN A 282 17.64 17.90 15.99
C ASN A 282 16.16 17.65 15.65
N VAL A 283 15.25 18.53 16.09
CA VAL A 283 13.82 18.48 15.79
C VAL A 283 13.49 19.70 14.94
N THR A 284 13.09 19.47 13.70
CA THR A 284 12.75 20.56 12.76
C THR A 284 11.32 21.09 12.92
N GLY A 285 10.45 20.33 13.59
CA GLY A 285 9.15 20.81 14.10
C GLY A 285 9.27 21.38 15.52
N THR A 286 8.14 21.41 16.23
CA THR A 286 8.02 21.90 17.59
C THR A 286 8.11 20.75 18.60
N ILE A 287 8.87 20.94 19.67
CA ILE A 287 8.83 20.07 20.85
C ILE A 287 7.80 20.66 21.81
N HIS A 288 6.80 19.88 22.20
CA HIS A 288 5.78 20.22 23.19
C HIS A 288 6.19 19.61 24.55
N PRO A 289 6.96 20.32 25.41
CA PRO A 289 7.51 19.75 26.65
C PRO A 289 6.43 19.39 27.68
N ILE A 290 5.30 20.09 27.62
CA ILE A 290 4.10 19.86 28.43
C ILE A 290 2.87 19.86 27.50
N PRO A 291 1.74 19.27 27.91
CA PRO A 291 0.51 19.32 27.14
C PRO A 291 0.04 20.74 26.86
N ASP A 292 -0.46 20.98 25.65
CA ASP A 292 -1.01 22.25 25.19
C ASP A 292 -2.17 22.05 24.20
N GLY A 293 -2.64 23.14 23.57
CA GLY A 293 -3.75 23.07 22.62
C GLY A 293 -3.44 22.25 21.36
N SER A 294 -2.18 22.21 20.92
CA SER A 294 -1.76 21.42 19.76
C SER A 294 -1.77 19.93 20.09
N THR A 295 -1.24 19.56 21.27
CA THR A 295 -1.27 18.15 21.71
C THR A 295 -2.70 17.68 21.96
N ALA A 296 -3.59 18.55 22.43
CA ALA A 296 -5.01 18.23 22.62
C ALA A 296 -5.73 17.95 21.30
N ALA A 297 -5.49 18.78 20.27
CA ALA A 297 -6.03 18.57 18.92
C ALA A 297 -5.49 17.28 18.30
N CYS A 298 -4.17 17.06 18.39
CA CYS A 298 -3.53 15.83 17.91
C CYS A 298 -4.12 14.58 18.57
N ASN A 299 -4.35 14.62 19.89
CA ASN A 299 -4.94 13.49 20.60
C ASN A 299 -6.36 13.14 20.11
N ALA A 300 -7.20 14.17 19.90
CA ALA A 300 -8.55 13.97 19.38
C ALA A 300 -8.53 13.39 17.96
N ASP A 301 -7.71 13.95 17.07
CA ASP A 301 -7.60 13.51 15.68
C ASP A 301 -6.97 12.11 15.57
N LEU A 302 -6.00 11.79 16.42
CA LEU A 302 -5.42 10.45 16.51
C LEU A 302 -6.47 9.41 16.94
N GLY A 303 -7.32 9.73 17.91
CA GLY A 303 -8.44 8.87 18.32
C GLY A 303 -9.42 8.61 17.17
N ASN A 304 -9.73 9.63 16.38
CA ASN A 304 -10.58 9.50 15.19
C ASN A 304 -9.92 8.62 14.11
N ALA A 305 -8.64 8.84 13.82
CA ALA A 305 -7.87 8.05 12.86
C ALA A 305 -7.76 6.57 13.28
N TYR A 306 -7.48 6.31 14.55
CA TYR A 306 -7.49 4.95 15.12
C TYR A 306 -8.86 4.29 14.94
N THR A 307 -9.95 4.98 15.33
CA THR A 307 -11.31 4.43 15.24
C THR A 307 -11.67 4.10 13.80
N TYR A 308 -11.33 4.97 12.84
CA TYR A 308 -11.52 4.72 11.42
C TYR A 308 -10.76 3.46 10.97
N LEU A 309 -9.45 3.39 11.22
CA LEU A 309 -8.60 2.26 10.82
C LEU A 309 -9.06 0.94 11.45
N ASN A 310 -9.45 0.97 12.72
CA ASN A 310 -9.90 -0.20 13.44
C ASN A 310 -11.23 -0.75 12.88
N ASN A 311 -12.10 0.12 12.37
CA ASN A 311 -13.40 -0.26 11.82
C ASN A 311 -13.36 -0.61 10.33
N LEU A 312 -12.24 -0.40 9.62
CA LEU A 312 -12.11 -0.83 8.23
C LEU A 312 -12.33 -2.34 8.11
N PRO A 313 -13.16 -2.82 7.16
CA PRO A 313 -13.20 -4.23 6.82
C PRO A 313 -11.82 -4.67 6.31
N TYR A 314 -11.43 -5.90 6.60
CA TYR A 314 -10.20 -6.47 6.07
C TYR A 314 -10.51 -7.28 4.80
N ASP A 315 -9.56 -7.27 3.86
CA ASP A 315 -9.63 -8.05 2.63
C ASP A 315 -8.93 -9.39 2.80
N ILE A 316 -7.80 -9.41 3.52
CA ILE A 316 -6.94 -10.59 3.71
C ILE A 316 -6.55 -10.73 5.19
N GLU A 317 -6.73 -11.92 5.74
CA GLU A 317 -6.13 -12.31 7.02
C GLU A 317 -4.80 -13.04 6.80
N LEU A 318 -3.74 -12.55 7.45
CA LEU A 318 -2.45 -13.24 7.47
C LEU A 318 -2.44 -14.23 8.64
N LEU A 319 -2.69 -15.50 8.32
CA LEU A 319 -3.00 -16.56 9.30
C LEU A 319 -1.83 -17.03 10.16
N LYS A 320 -0.60 -16.60 9.89
CA LYS A 320 0.61 -16.99 10.63
C LYS A 320 1.38 -15.75 11.13
N PRO A 321 0.85 -14.98 12.10
CA PRO A 321 1.49 -13.75 12.56
C PRO A 321 2.92 -13.95 13.11
N ALA A 322 3.21 -15.11 13.71
CA ALA A 322 4.56 -15.47 14.18
C ALA A 322 5.59 -15.65 13.04
N GLN A 323 5.15 -15.74 11.79
CA GLN A 323 6.01 -15.87 10.60
C GLN A 323 6.08 -14.56 9.79
N PHE A 324 5.59 -13.44 10.32
CA PHE A 324 5.54 -12.17 9.60
C PHE A 324 6.94 -11.62 9.24
N GLY A 325 7.03 -10.98 8.08
CA GLY A 325 8.31 -10.63 7.43
C GLY A 325 8.83 -11.76 6.55
N ARG A 326 10.11 -12.13 6.67
CA ARG A 326 10.74 -13.24 5.91
C ARG A 326 10.56 -13.11 4.39
N ASN A 327 10.72 -11.89 3.88
CA ASN A 327 10.52 -11.52 2.48
C ASN A 327 9.06 -11.62 2.00
N LEU A 328 8.09 -11.57 2.91
CA LEU A 328 6.66 -11.46 2.59
C LEU A 328 6.42 -10.26 1.67
N VAL A 329 5.68 -10.48 0.58
CA VAL A 329 5.25 -9.44 -0.34
C VAL A 329 3.75 -9.22 -0.18
N LEU A 330 3.36 -7.99 0.12
CA LEU A 330 1.96 -7.57 0.21
C LEU A 330 1.62 -6.58 -0.90
N THR A 331 0.33 -6.51 -1.21
CA THR A 331 -0.28 -5.67 -2.25
C THR A 331 -1.36 -4.76 -1.64
N PRO A 332 -1.91 -3.77 -2.36
CA PRO A 332 -2.78 -2.76 -1.74
C PRO A 332 -4.10 -3.35 -1.22
N HIS A 333 -4.19 -3.54 0.10
CA HIS A 333 -5.35 -4.09 0.82
C HIS A 333 -5.36 -3.63 2.28
N THR A 334 -6.48 -3.90 2.95
CA THR A 334 -6.54 -3.97 4.42
C THR A 334 -6.23 -5.39 4.88
N TYR A 335 -5.13 -5.55 5.61
CA TYR A 335 -4.71 -6.81 6.21
C TYR A 335 -5.10 -6.87 7.68
N ILE A 336 -5.43 -8.07 8.17
CA ILE A 336 -5.58 -8.34 9.61
C ILE A 336 -4.66 -9.49 10.06
N MET A 337 -4.15 -9.37 11.28
CA MET A 337 -3.44 -10.42 12.01
C MET A 337 -4.03 -10.54 13.42
N ASN A 338 -4.63 -11.70 13.71
CA ASN A 338 -5.27 -11.98 14.99
C ASN A 338 -4.27 -12.53 16.03
N GLY A 339 -3.31 -11.69 16.43
CA GLY A 339 -2.35 -12.01 17.48
C GLY A 339 -1.12 -11.13 17.48
N ALA A 340 -0.24 -11.34 18.45
CA ALA A 340 1.06 -10.69 18.50
C ALA A 340 1.96 -11.17 17.34
N ILE A 341 2.77 -10.26 16.82
CA ILE A 341 3.63 -10.53 15.66
C ILE A 341 5.09 -10.28 15.99
N THR A 342 5.94 -11.16 15.47
CA THR A 342 7.39 -10.99 15.47
C THR A 342 7.84 -10.78 14.04
N PHE A 343 7.99 -9.52 13.66
CA PHE A 343 8.44 -9.12 12.33
C PHE A 343 9.94 -9.38 12.18
N THR A 344 10.28 -10.39 11.37
CA THR A 344 11.67 -10.79 11.13
C THR A 344 12.11 -10.46 9.71
N ASP A 345 13.36 -10.05 9.53
CA ASP A 345 13.95 -9.81 8.21
C ASP A 345 13.20 -8.71 7.43
N THR A 346 12.58 -9.02 6.29
CA THR A 346 12.08 -8.00 5.36
C THR A 346 10.60 -8.20 5.02
N LEU A 347 9.86 -7.10 4.91
CA LEU A 347 8.51 -7.02 4.35
C LEU A 347 8.53 -6.12 3.12
N TYR A 348 7.96 -6.57 2.01
CA TYR A 348 7.81 -5.78 0.80
C TYR A 348 6.36 -5.33 0.63
N LEU A 349 6.16 -4.02 0.43
CA LEU A 349 4.87 -3.44 0.06
C LEU A 349 4.93 -3.02 -1.40
N ASN A 350 4.22 -3.75 -2.26
CA ASN A 350 4.26 -3.61 -3.70
C ASN A 350 2.95 -3.00 -4.22
N ALA A 351 3.00 -1.75 -4.67
CA ALA A 351 1.83 -1.04 -5.17
C ALA A 351 1.45 -1.41 -6.61
N MET A 352 2.17 -2.32 -7.25
CA MET A 352 1.87 -2.83 -8.59
C MET A 352 1.75 -1.72 -9.64
N GLY A 353 2.54 -0.66 -9.49
CA GLY A 353 2.56 0.51 -10.36
C GLY A 353 1.60 1.64 -9.95
N ASN A 354 0.76 1.45 -8.94
CA ASN A 354 -0.20 2.45 -8.48
C ASN A 354 0.35 3.32 -7.34
N ALA A 355 0.86 4.51 -7.63
CA ALA A 355 1.42 5.39 -6.60
C ALA A 355 0.42 5.86 -5.53
N ASN A 356 -0.88 5.76 -5.80
CA ASN A 356 -1.95 6.13 -4.87
C ASN A 356 -2.43 4.95 -4.01
N ALA A 357 -1.86 3.76 -4.20
CA ALA A 357 -2.20 2.58 -3.43
C ALA A 357 -2.02 2.80 -1.93
N VAL A 358 -3.00 2.35 -1.15
CA VAL A 358 -3.02 2.40 0.31
C VAL A 358 -2.86 1.00 0.89
N PHE A 359 -2.08 0.91 1.96
CA PHE A 359 -1.86 -0.31 2.73
C PHE A 359 -2.28 -0.05 4.18
N VAL A 360 -3.17 -0.89 4.71
CA VAL A 360 -3.55 -0.86 6.12
C VAL A 360 -3.24 -2.22 6.72
N LEU A 361 -2.41 -2.27 7.76
CA LEU A 361 -2.10 -3.48 8.51
C LEU A 361 -2.70 -3.36 9.91
N LYS A 362 -3.71 -4.18 10.21
CA LYS A 362 -4.40 -4.24 11.51
C LYS A 362 -3.84 -5.40 12.33
N LEU A 363 -3.27 -5.09 13.49
CA LEU A 363 -2.65 -6.07 14.38
C LEU A 363 -3.46 -6.14 15.67
N LYS A 364 -4.03 -7.30 15.98
CA LYS A 364 -4.76 -7.57 17.23
C LYS A 364 -3.82 -8.13 18.30
N GLY A 365 -2.72 -7.41 18.53
CA GLY A 365 -1.69 -7.78 19.49
C GLY A 365 -0.43 -6.94 19.31
N ALA A 366 0.57 -7.22 20.14
CA ALA A 366 1.84 -6.51 20.12
C ALA A 366 2.62 -6.72 18.81
N LEU A 367 3.37 -5.69 18.41
CA LEU A 367 4.34 -5.74 17.32
C LEU A 367 5.75 -5.73 17.93
N SER A 368 6.56 -6.73 17.62
CA SER A 368 7.99 -6.71 17.90
C SER A 368 8.77 -6.97 16.61
N THR A 369 9.90 -6.32 16.41
CA THR A 369 10.79 -6.63 15.27
C THR A 369 12.07 -7.34 15.71
N SER A 370 12.66 -8.11 14.81
CA SER A 370 14.09 -8.46 14.93
C SER A 370 14.95 -7.20 14.76
N THR A 371 16.21 -7.27 15.17
CA THR A 371 17.20 -6.26 14.75
C THR A 371 17.33 -6.25 13.23
N TYR A 372 17.68 -5.09 12.67
CA TYR A 372 17.86 -4.88 11.23
C TYR A 372 16.65 -5.22 10.35
N SER A 373 15.43 -5.26 10.92
CA SER A 373 14.22 -5.54 10.13
C SER A 373 13.92 -4.41 9.13
N LYS A 374 13.30 -4.73 7.99
CA LYS A 374 13.13 -3.77 6.89
C LYS A 374 11.74 -3.80 6.27
N VAL A 375 11.07 -2.66 6.23
CA VAL A 375 9.91 -2.44 5.36
C VAL A 375 10.39 -1.79 4.06
N VAL A 376 10.27 -2.51 2.95
CA VAL A 376 10.71 -2.08 1.62
C VAL A 376 9.51 -1.72 0.77
N LEU A 377 9.51 -0.50 0.23
CA LEU A 377 8.46 0.02 -0.64
C LEU A 377 8.87 -0.20 -2.10
N THR A 378 8.00 -0.80 -2.92
CA THR A 378 8.31 -1.16 -4.31
C THR A 378 7.20 -0.76 -5.27
N ASN A 379 7.55 -0.58 -6.55
CA ASN A 379 6.62 -0.35 -7.66
C ASN A 379 5.56 0.75 -7.40
N GLY A 380 6.00 1.89 -6.88
CA GLY A 380 5.13 3.06 -6.65
C GLY A 380 4.65 3.23 -5.21
N THR A 381 4.87 2.27 -4.32
CA THR A 381 4.48 2.45 -2.91
C THR A 381 5.23 3.63 -2.30
N ILE A 382 4.49 4.48 -1.57
CA ILE A 382 5.03 5.64 -0.84
C ILE A 382 4.64 5.55 0.64
N ALA A 383 5.55 5.94 1.53
CA ALA A 383 5.39 5.76 2.98
C ALA A 383 4.14 6.43 3.55
N LYS A 384 3.70 7.57 2.97
CA LYS A 384 2.48 8.27 3.42
C LYS A 384 1.20 7.45 3.29
N ASN A 385 1.18 6.43 2.44
CA ASN A 385 0.01 5.59 2.19
C ASN A 385 0.06 4.25 2.96
N VAL A 386 1.02 4.08 3.87
CA VAL A 386 1.19 2.86 4.68
C VAL A 386 0.79 3.15 6.11
N PHE A 387 -0.16 2.38 6.64
CA PHE A 387 -0.71 2.54 7.98
C PHE A 387 -0.65 1.24 8.77
N TRP A 388 -0.20 1.34 10.01
CA TRP A 388 -0.16 0.24 10.96
C TRP A 388 -1.08 0.59 12.12
N CYS A 389 -2.16 -0.17 12.28
CA CYS A 389 -3.11 -0.03 13.38
C CYS A 389 -2.91 -1.19 14.35
N ILE A 390 -2.38 -0.90 15.54
CA ILE A 390 -1.84 -1.92 16.44
C ILE A 390 -2.54 -1.85 17.80
N ASP A 391 -3.21 -2.92 18.19
CA ASP A 391 -3.84 -3.07 19.51
C ASP A 391 -2.88 -3.81 20.47
N GLY A 392 -1.82 -3.13 20.90
CA GLY A 392 -0.80 -3.67 21.80
C GLY A 392 0.52 -2.93 21.69
N ALA A 393 1.48 -3.29 22.55
CA ALA A 393 2.81 -2.66 22.58
C ALA A 393 3.56 -2.79 21.24
N VAL A 394 4.41 -1.82 20.94
CA VAL A 394 5.23 -1.78 19.73
C VAL A 394 6.70 -1.67 20.10
N ASP A 395 7.52 -2.64 19.72
CA ASP A 395 8.97 -2.66 19.89
C ASP A 395 9.66 -2.74 18.52
N ILE A 396 10.20 -1.62 18.05
CA ILE A 396 11.02 -1.58 16.83
C ILE A 396 12.49 -1.64 17.23
N ASN A 397 13.13 -2.77 16.91
CA ASN A 397 14.44 -3.15 17.42
C ASN A 397 15.60 -2.54 16.60
N ASN A 398 16.82 -2.65 17.13
CA ASN A 398 17.96 -1.84 16.72
C ASN A 398 18.19 -1.89 15.21
N PHE A 399 18.52 -0.74 14.63
CA PHE A 399 18.88 -0.58 13.22
C PHE A 399 17.81 -1.01 12.20
N SER A 400 16.55 -1.14 12.63
CA SER A 400 15.45 -1.44 11.71
C SER A 400 15.10 -0.23 10.83
N GLU A 401 14.76 -0.50 9.57
CA GLU A 401 14.27 0.48 8.61
C GLU A 401 12.75 0.31 8.45
N PHE A 402 11.97 1.13 9.14
CA PHE A 402 10.50 1.01 9.19
C PHE A 402 9.82 2.11 8.36
N LYS A 403 8.67 1.80 7.76
CA LYS A 403 7.95 2.70 6.85
C LYS A 403 6.47 2.80 7.22
N GLY A 404 5.92 4.01 7.16
CA GLY A 404 4.50 4.27 7.35
C GLY A 404 4.13 4.89 8.70
N THR A 405 2.85 5.15 8.87
CA THR A 405 2.28 5.75 10.08
C THR A 405 1.89 4.63 11.06
N ILE A 406 2.59 4.55 12.18
CA ILE A 406 2.28 3.64 13.29
C ILE A 406 1.26 4.32 14.19
N ILE A 407 0.09 3.70 14.36
CA ILE A 407 -0.95 4.07 15.32
C ILE A 407 -1.14 2.89 16.28
N CYS A 408 -0.52 3.02 17.44
CA CYS A 408 -0.64 2.10 18.55
C CYS A 408 -1.83 2.50 19.44
N ASN A 409 -2.56 1.51 19.93
CA ASN A 409 -3.62 1.69 20.90
C ASN A 409 -3.41 0.78 22.11
N ASN A 410 -3.55 1.38 23.29
CA ASN A 410 -3.39 0.70 24.57
C ASN A 410 -2.06 -0.07 24.69
N GLY A 411 -0.96 0.59 24.30
CA GLY A 411 0.36 0.00 24.23
C GLY A 411 1.46 1.05 24.20
N ALA A 412 2.56 0.77 24.89
CA ALA A 412 3.77 1.57 24.78
C ALA A 412 4.41 1.39 23.40
N ILE A 413 5.11 2.41 22.92
CA ILE A 413 5.95 2.33 21.73
C ILE A 413 7.41 2.52 22.16
N HIS A 414 8.26 1.57 21.82
CA HIS A 414 9.70 1.64 22.03
C HIS A 414 10.42 1.57 20.68
N LEU A 415 11.09 2.66 20.32
CA LEU A 415 11.93 2.73 19.13
C LEU A 415 13.38 2.78 19.55
N THR A 416 14.09 1.69 19.29
CA THR A 416 15.45 1.48 19.83
C THR A 416 16.54 2.09 18.95
N LYS A 417 17.80 1.88 19.36
CA LYS A 417 18.98 2.52 18.77
C LYS A 417 19.09 2.33 17.26
N GLY A 418 19.28 3.45 16.55
CA GLY A 418 19.58 3.45 15.13
C GLY A 418 18.41 3.10 14.22
N VAL A 419 17.18 3.03 14.76
CA VAL A 419 15.97 2.89 13.93
C VAL A 419 15.87 4.05 12.94
N ILE A 420 15.49 3.74 11.71
CA ILE A 420 15.13 4.72 10.68
C ILE A 420 13.66 4.55 10.38
N LEU A 421 12.84 5.52 10.80
CA LEU A 421 11.41 5.56 10.53
C LEU A 421 11.12 6.64 9.48
N ASP A 422 10.63 6.24 8.32
CA ASP A 422 10.05 7.16 7.32
C ASP A 422 8.53 7.03 7.41
N GLY A 423 7.94 7.91 8.20
CA GLY A 423 6.68 7.64 8.85
C GLY A 423 6.44 8.46 10.12
N ARG A 424 5.61 7.90 11.01
CA ARG A 424 5.21 8.49 12.30
C ARG A 424 5.07 7.40 13.34
N ALA A 425 5.28 7.73 14.61
CA ALA A 425 5.02 6.86 15.74
C ALA A 425 4.03 7.54 16.70
N LEU A 426 2.80 7.06 16.71
CA LEU A 426 1.68 7.67 17.42
C LEU A 426 1.04 6.61 18.32
N THR A 427 0.86 6.89 19.61
CA THR A 427 0.09 6.02 20.51
C THR A 427 -1.08 6.77 21.13
N THR A 428 -2.27 6.17 21.16
CA THR A 428 -3.46 6.76 21.81
C THR A 428 -3.34 6.71 23.34
N ASN A 429 -2.69 5.67 23.86
CA ASN A 429 -2.51 5.43 25.29
C ASN A 429 -1.30 4.51 25.50
N GLY A 430 -0.21 5.06 26.01
CA GLY A 430 1.04 4.36 26.27
C GLY A 430 2.23 5.31 26.30
N GLU A 431 3.27 4.92 27.03
CA GLU A 431 4.56 5.62 26.98
C GLU A 431 5.21 5.47 25.60
N LEU A 432 5.99 6.47 25.21
CA LEU A 432 6.78 6.43 23.98
C LEU A 432 8.25 6.72 24.29
N THR A 433 9.10 5.73 24.09
CA THR A 433 10.55 5.81 24.33
C THR A 433 11.32 5.73 23.01
N THR A 434 12.34 6.57 22.89
CA THR A 434 13.24 6.60 21.73
C THR A 434 14.70 6.59 22.16
N ASP A 435 15.58 5.98 21.36
CA ASP A 435 17.03 6.05 21.54
C ASP A 435 17.74 6.26 20.21
N SER A 436 18.48 7.37 20.07
CA SER A 436 19.45 7.60 18.98
C SER A 436 18.97 7.18 17.58
N LEU A 437 17.81 7.68 17.16
CA LEU A 437 17.12 7.25 15.93
C LEU A 437 16.86 8.41 14.96
N LYS A 438 16.32 8.08 13.78
CA LYS A 438 15.87 9.08 12.80
C LYS A 438 14.40 8.86 12.43
N VAL A 439 13.56 9.87 12.62
CA VAL A 439 12.20 9.94 12.08
C VAL A 439 12.17 10.97 10.95
N THR A 440 11.58 10.62 9.81
CA THR A 440 11.33 11.53 8.69
C THR A 440 9.85 11.47 8.33
N LEU A 441 9.14 12.60 8.44
CA LEU A 441 7.73 12.65 8.09
C LEU A 441 7.55 12.58 6.56
N PRO A 442 6.56 11.80 6.09
CA PRO A 442 6.16 11.82 4.70
C PRO A 442 5.60 13.20 4.29
N ALA A 443 6.03 13.71 3.13
CA ALA A 443 5.64 15.03 2.62
C ALA A 443 4.12 15.16 2.36
N GLY A 444 3.59 16.38 2.57
CA GLY A 444 2.28 16.81 2.05
C GLY A 444 1.06 16.63 2.96
N ASN A 445 1.23 16.23 4.23
CA ASN A 445 0.09 15.96 5.12
C ASN A 445 -0.05 16.92 6.32
N CYS A 446 0.99 17.69 6.65
CA CYS A 446 0.89 18.71 7.69
C CYS A 446 0.45 20.03 7.04
N ALA A 447 -0.85 20.30 7.07
CA ALA A 447 -1.35 21.63 6.74
C ALA A 447 -1.16 22.52 7.97
N SER A 448 -0.35 23.57 7.86
CA SER A 448 -0.28 24.58 8.93
C SER A 448 -1.66 25.24 9.05
N VAL A 449 -2.37 24.96 10.14
CA VAL A 449 -3.63 25.60 10.50
C VAL A 449 -3.42 26.90 11.29
N GLY A 450 -2.16 27.35 11.41
CA GLY A 450 -1.83 28.65 11.97
C GLY A 450 -1.94 29.76 10.93
N LEU A 451 -2.39 30.95 11.35
CA LEU A 451 -2.02 32.17 10.64
C LEU A 451 -0.49 32.18 10.58
N SER A 452 0.09 32.25 9.39
CA SER A 452 1.51 32.54 9.23
C SER A 452 1.79 33.80 10.05
N THR A 453 2.67 33.71 11.05
CA THR A 453 3.14 34.91 11.74
C THR A 453 3.80 35.76 10.67
N LEU A 454 3.12 36.83 10.27
CA LEU A 454 3.76 37.91 9.53
C LEU A 454 4.77 38.49 10.49
N ALA A 455 6.02 38.03 10.42
CA ALA A 455 7.17 38.72 10.96
C ALA A 455 7.37 39.99 10.13
N ILE A 456 6.41 40.92 10.19
CA ILE A 456 6.60 42.26 9.69
C ILE A 456 7.10 43.05 10.90
N ASN A 457 8.38 43.43 10.87
CA ASN A 457 9.01 44.37 11.81
C ASN A 457 8.38 45.79 11.79
N ASN A 458 7.15 45.92 11.29
CA ASN A 458 6.43 47.16 11.12
C ASN A 458 5.10 47.01 11.89
N THR A 459 5.10 47.50 13.13
CA THR A 459 3.86 47.63 13.91
C THR A 459 3.09 48.81 13.33
N MET A 460 2.06 48.55 12.53
CA MET A 460 1.12 49.58 12.09
C MET A 460 0.40 50.21 13.29
N ALA A 461 0.08 49.41 14.31
CA ALA A 461 -0.69 49.85 15.46
C ALA A 461 -0.10 49.36 16.78
N SER A 462 -0.21 50.21 17.80
CA SER A 462 0.09 49.90 19.19
C SER A 462 -1.20 49.81 19.99
N PHE A 463 -1.27 48.86 20.91
CA PHE A 463 -2.46 48.54 21.70
C PHE A 463 -2.17 48.72 23.18
N TYR A 464 -2.93 49.56 23.88
CA TYR A 464 -2.74 49.79 25.32
C TYR A 464 -4.03 50.27 26.03
N PRO A 465 -4.22 49.96 27.31
CA PRO A 465 -3.42 48.99 28.07
C PRO A 465 -3.66 47.56 27.55
N ASN A 466 -2.65 46.71 27.70
CA ASN A 466 -2.72 45.28 27.46
C ASN A 466 -1.91 44.62 28.59
N PRO A 467 -2.56 44.14 29.68
CA PRO A 467 -3.96 43.75 29.78
C PRO A 467 -5.01 44.90 29.72
N ILE A 468 -6.17 44.60 29.15
CA ILE A 468 -7.34 45.48 29.00
C ILE A 468 -8.22 45.35 30.24
N GLU A 469 -8.59 46.47 30.87
CA GLU A 469 -9.52 46.49 32.00
C GLU A 469 -10.95 46.88 31.57
N SER A 470 -11.12 48.09 31.03
CA SER A 470 -12.43 48.62 30.61
C SER A 470 -12.44 49.20 29.19
N SER A 471 -11.27 49.58 28.69
CA SER A 471 -11.11 50.11 27.34
C SER A 471 -9.75 49.78 26.76
N LEU A 472 -9.71 49.69 25.44
CA LEU A 472 -8.52 49.44 24.64
C LEU A 472 -8.28 50.65 23.74
N SER A 473 -7.11 51.27 23.86
CA SER A 473 -6.64 52.29 22.92
C SER A 473 -5.83 51.65 21.80
N VAL A 474 -6.21 51.97 20.58
CA VAL A 474 -5.53 51.59 19.34
C VAL A 474 -4.87 52.85 18.78
N LEU A 475 -3.55 52.89 18.81
CA LEU A 475 -2.73 53.96 18.25
C LEU A 475 -2.13 53.49 16.93
N ILE A 476 -2.57 54.06 15.81
CA ILE A 476 -1.93 53.87 14.51
C ILE A 476 -0.63 54.70 14.49
N ASN A 477 0.50 54.04 14.26
CA ASN A 477 1.83 54.65 14.36
C ASN A 477 2.06 55.68 13.23
N ASP A 478 1.58 55.40 12.01
CA ASP A 478 1.64 56.32 10.86
C ASP A 478 0.22 56.70 10.36
N ALA A 479 -0.08 57.99 10.30
CA ALA A 479 -1.40 58.48 9.92
C ALA A 479 -1.75 58.25 8.44
N THR A 480 -0.76 58.00 7.57
CA THR A 480 -1.01 57.63 6.16
C THR A 480 -1.64 56.25 6.01
N GLU A 481 -1.58 55.41 7.06
CA GLU A 481 -2.14 54.06 7.13
C GLU A 481 -3.61 54.02 7.57
N LEU A 482 -4.28 55.18 7.68
CA LEU A 482 -5.70 55.26 8.06
C LEU A 482 -6.68 54.92 6.93
N ASN A 483 -6.17 54.63 5.73
CA ASN A 483 -6.98 54.34 4.56
C ASN A 483 -7.65 52.95 4.65
N LYS A 484 -8.83 52.90 5.28
CA LYS A 484 -9.68 51.70 5.44
C LYS A 484 -9.03 50.60 6.30
N SER A 485 -8.48 50.97 7.45
CA SER A 485 -8.00 50.01 8.44
C SER A 485 -9.15 49.42 9.25
N GLU A 486 -9.26 48.10 9.31
CA GLU A 486 -10.27 47.35 10.04
C GLU A 486 -9.62 46.42 11.06
N LEU A 487 -9.97 46.59 12.33
CA LEU A 487 -9.60 45.72 13.42
C LEU A 487 -10.62 44.58 13.53
N TYR A 488 -10.13 43.35 13.62
CA TYR A 488 -10.91 42.16 13.94
C TYR A 488 -10.29 41.50 15.18
N VAL A 489 -11.12 41.12 16.14
CA VAL A 489 -10.69 40.41 17.35
C VAL A 489 -11.47 39.11 17.46
N TYR A 490 -10.75 38.03 17.76
CA TYR A 490 -11.26 36.68 17.89
C TYR A 490 -10.95 36.14 19.28
N ASN A 491 -11.82 35.29 19.82
CA ASN A 491 -11.49 34.50 21.01
C ASN A 491 -10.53 33.34 20.65
N THR A 492 -10.05 32.61 21.65
CA THR A 492 -9.16 31.45 21.46
C THR A 492 -9.79 30.29 20.68
N LEU A 493 -11.12 30.26 20.55
CA LEU A 493 -11.85 29.30 19.73
C LEU A 493 -12.01 29.76 18.28
N GLY A 494 -11.41 30.89 17.89
CA GLY A 494 -11.48 31.43 16.53
C GLY A 494 -12.81 32.11 16.18
N THR A 495 -13.71 32.31 17.15
CA THR A 495 -14.96 33.04 16.95
C THR A 495 -14.68 34.53 16.88
N LEU A 496 -15.21 35.21 15.85
CA LEU A 496 -15.13 36.67 15.76
C LEU A 496 -15.98 37.29 16.86
N ILE A 497 -15.37 38.05 17.75
CA ILE A 497 -16.05 38.66 18.90
C ILE A 497 -16.19 40.18 18.75
N PHE A 498 -15.35 40.80 17.92
CA PHE A 498 -15.35 42.25 17.77
C PHE A 498 -14.77 42.67 16.43
N THR A 499 -15.35 43.72 15.84
CA THR A 499 -14.81 44.37 14.65
C THR A 499 -14.98 45.88 14.73
N LYS A 500 -14.00 46.64 14.23
CA LYS A 500 -14.03 48.10 14.21
C LYS A 500 -13.22 48.67 13.07
N THR A 501 -13.84 49.56 12.29
CA THR A 501 -13.11 50.43 11.36
C THR A 501 -12.37 51.52 12.13
N ILE A 502 -11.06 51.62 11.92
CA ILE A 502 -10.17 52.61 12.54
C ILE A 502 -10.04 53.81 11.59
N THR A 503 -10.67 54.92 11.95
CA THR A 503 -10.70 56.16 11.14
C THR A 503 -9.89 57.30 11.75
N LYS A 504 -9.35 57.11 12.96
CA LYS A 504 -8.54 58.11 13.69
C LYS A 504 -7.22 57.50 14.12
N LYS A 505 -6.16 58.34 14.17
CA LYS A 505 -4.82 57.95 14.63
C LYS A 505 -4.85 57.32 16.02
N LEU A 506 -5.64 57.89 16.93
CA LEU A 506 -5.94 57.29 18.22
C LEU A 506 -7.43 56.95 18.27
N THR A 507 -7.75 55.68 18.48
CA THR A 507 -9.11 55.20 18.64
C THR A 507 -9.22 54.47 19.97
N THR A 508 -10.05 54.98 20.88
CA THR A 508 -10.39 54.30 22.13
C THR A 508 -11.65 53.48 21.92
N ILE A 509 -11.60 52.24 22.36
CA ILE A 509 -12.67 51.25 22.23
C ILE A 509 -13.07 50.86 23.65
N GLU A 510 -14.31 51.12 24.04
CA GLU A 510 -14.89 50.52 25.24
C GLU A 510 -15.17 49.05 24.93
N THR A 511 -14.63 48.15 25.76
CA THR A 511 -14.68 46.71 25.52
C THR A 511 -15.25 45.99 26.73
N GLU A 512 -16.28 45.17 26.50
CA GLU A 512 -16.79 44.20 27.49
C GLU A 512 -16.19 42.82 27.23
N PHE A 513 -14.88 42.75 26.99
CA PHE A 513 -14.23 41.47 26.77
C PHE A 513 -14.18 40.69 28.08
N ALA A 514 -14.73 39.48 28.09
CA ALA A 514 -14.56 38.58 29.22
C ALA A 514 -13.07 38.35 29.51
N THR A 515 -12.70 38.10 30.76
CA THR A 515 -11.32 37.78 31.14
C THR A 515 -10.78 36.63 30.27
N GLY A 516 -9.68 36.87 29.56
CA GLY A 516 -9.17 35.89 28.60
C GLY A 516 -8.15 36.43 27.61
N ILE A 517 -7.66 35.52 26.76
CA ILE A 517 -6.72 35.83 25.67
C ILE A 517 -7.51 35.96 24.36
N TYR A 518 -7.17 36.97 23.58
CA TYR A 518 -7.77 37.27 22.30
C TYR A 518 -6.70 37.41 21.23
N ILE A 519 -7.05 37.07 19.99
CA ILE A 519 -6.21 37.24 18.82
C ILE A 519 -6.81 38.35 17.98
N TYR A 520 -6.00 39.32 17.57
CA TYR A 520 -6.46 40.35 16.64
C TYR A 520 -5.74 40.26 15.30
N LYS A 521 -6.41 40.78 14.26
CA LYS A 521 -5.79 41.15 12.99
C LYS A 521 -6.27 42.53 12.56
N ILE A 522 -5.38 43.29 11.93
CA ILE A 522 -5.69 44.53 11.23
C ILE A 522 -5.63 44.25 9.74
N ILE A 523 -6.69 44.63 9.04
CA ILE A 523 -6.76 44.61 7.59
C ILE A 523 -6.70 46.06 7.10
N ASN A 524 -5.81 46.35 6.16
CA ASN A 524 -5.74 47.65 5.48
C ASN A 524 -5.64 47.36 3.97
N GLN A 525 -6.45 48.05 3.16
CA GLN A 525 -6.54 47.82 1.71
C GLN A 525 -6.70 46.32 1.34
N ASN A 526 -7.58 45.62 2.06
CA ASN A 526 -7.87 44.19 1.89
C ASN A 526 -6.70 43.22 2.15
N SER A 527 -5.60 43.69 2.74
CA SER A 527 -4.46 42.84 3.14
C SER A 527 -4.29 42.84 4.65
N ILE A 528 -3.92 41.69 5.22
CA ILE A 528 -3.56 41.62 6.65
C ILE A 528 -2.22 42.30 6.83
N VAL A 529 -2.21 43.37 7.61
CA VAL A 529 -1.03 44.22 7.83
C VAL A 529 -0.41 44.04 9.22
N GLN A 530 -1.19 43.54 10.19
CA GLN A 530 -0.70 43.21 11.53
C GLN A 530 -1.59 42.17 12.19
N THR A 531 -1.00 41.28 12.99
CA THR A 531 -1.71 40.37 13.89
C THR A 531 -1.04 40.36 15.26
N GLY A 532 -1.78 40.07 16.32
CA GLY A 532 -1.18 39.92 17.64
C GLY A 532 -2.15 39.41 18.70
N LYS A 533 -1.76 39.53 19.97
CA LYS A 533 -2.53 39.06 21.12
C LYS A 533 -2.97 40.22 22.01
N LEU A 534 -4.18 40.14 22.53
CA LEU A 534 -4.73 41.01 23.57
C LEU A 534 -5.10 40.15 24.77
N ILE A 535 -4.90 40.67 25.97
CA ILE A 535 -5.32 40.05 27.22
C ILE A 535 -6.37 40.97 27.82
N ALA A 536 -7.55 40.46 28.17
CA ALA A 536 -8.52 41.21 28.98
C ALA A 536 -8.54 40.62 30.39
N GLN A 537 -8.60 41.50 31.40
CA GLN A 537 -8.64 41.13 32.82
C GLN A 537 -9.92 41.63 33.49
#